data_AF-A0A813GEY4-F1
#
_entry.id   AF-A0A813GEY4-F1
#
_cell.length_a   1.000
_cell.length_b   1.000
_cell.length_c   1.000
_cell.angle_alpha   90.00
_cell.angle_beta   90.00
_cell.angle_gamma   90.00
#
_symmetry.space_group_name_H-M   'P 1'
#
loop_
_entity.id
_entity.type
_entity.pdbx_description
1 polymer ?
#
loop_
_entity_poly.entity_id
_entity_poly.type
_entity_poly.pdbx_seq_one_letter_code
_entity_poly.pdbx_strand_id
1 'polypeptide(L)'
;RAPPAPAPPPPPRAIPCQSRDDLRTAKPPLGGGAAAASVVSARPPLAVPLQTKDVPDVPPPADKPPFKPAVPEPKMPPKAPSKAEADQKAMSAAVTAVAAEAQKQAELQLRKKTKKKQDPAVAKKAIAEKIAEEKEAADKVFLVCKVMQDKRPVLLADETLHEGNLRLFVPALLGAATTSVHWETAWQQMCLPEELRVQAGRLFLNRLLELAAGPPAEMAEKVANVIAFLSRGHRIKMKVVEEVLAGRLCSGGAGAPSSHPETWTVVSCLICHWLPQPKNAGWGWFRVGWSWMEWWKVTERLLAAAVAKEASEQAFTCLKSALLQMQEHGGGAGVFLRQPWTEERIGLLSSRLLALLLLPSGPGEIEKSQAQLTTKLLPVDLSGREEEQKASDSGQSSSDES
;
A
#
# COMPACT_ATOMS: atom_id res chain seq x y z
N ARG A 1 -1.83 53.42 23.92
CA ARG A 1 -1.15 52.10 23.92
C ARG A 1 -2.21 51.06 24.20
N ALA A 2 -2.49 50.17 23.24
CA ALA A 2 -3.44 49.07 23.46
C ALA A 2 -2.86 48.07 24.47
N PRO A 3 -3.69 47.48 25.36
CA PRO A 3 -3.23 46.49 26.32
C PRO A 3 -2.77 45.20 25.60
N PRO A 4 -1.77 44.49 26.16
CA PRO A 4 -1.26 43.26 25.56
C PRO A 4 -2.34 42.18 25.55
N ALA A 5 -2.37 41.42 24.46
CA ALA A 5 -3.28 40.31 24.29
C ALA A 5 -3.03 39.21 25.35
N PRO A 6 -4.08 38.59 25.90
CA PRO A 6 -3.95 37.54 26.90
C PRO A 6 -3.27 36.29 26.30
N ALA A 7 -2.42 35.66 27.11
CA ALA A 7 -1.70 34.45 26.74
C ALA A 7 -2.67 33.28 26.48
N PRO A 8 -2.38 32.41 25.49
CA PRO A 8 -3.20 31.25 25.21
C PRO A 8 -3.17 30.26 26.39
N PRO A 9 -4.28 29.53 26.63
CA PRO A 9 -4.36 28.56 27.71
C PRO A 9 -3.41 27.38 27.47
N PRO A 10 -2.85 26.78 28.53
CA PRO A 10 -1.99 25.62 28.42
C PRO A 10 -2.76 24.41 27.87
N PRO A 11 -2.08 23.50 27.15
CA PRO A 11 -2.70 22.29 26.64
C PRO A 11 -3.19 21.37 27.77
N PRO A 12 -4.28 20.61 27.56
CA PRO A 12 -4.83 19.70 28.55
C PRO A 12 -3.81 18.60 28.87
N ARG A 13 -3.56 18.38 30.17
CA ARG A 13 -2.73 17.27 30.66
C ARG A 13 -3.41 15.94 30.36
N ALA A 14 -2.65 15.01 29.79
CA ALA A 14 -3.09 13.64 29.56
C ALA A 14 -3.50 12.99 30.89
N ILE A 15 -4.74 12.49 30.95
CA ILE A 15 -5.27 11.74 32.09
C ILE A 15 -4.68 10.33 32.01
N PRO A 16 -4.04 9.81 33.06
CA PRO A 16 -3.58 8.42 33.08
C PRO A 16 -4.79 7.48 33.13
N CYS A 17 -4.84 6.52 32.20
CA CYS A 17 -5.76 5.39 32.25
C CYS A 17 -5.53 4.63 33.55
N GLN A 18 -6.46 4.73 34.50
CA GLN A 18 -6.45 3.94 35.73
C GLN A 18 -6.85 2.50 35.40
N SER A 19 -6.01 1.56 35.83
CA SER A 19 -6.25 0.12 35.87
C SER A 19 -7.50 -0.17 36.68
N ARG A 20 -8.42 -0.95 36.10
CA ARG A 20 -9.66 -1.37 36.73
C ARG A 20 -9.49 -2.79 37.28
N ASP A 21 -8.71 -2.89 38.35
CA ASP A 21 -8.79 -4.00 39.31
C ASP A 21 -9.60 -3.49 40.52
N ASP A 22 -10.42 -4.38 41.07
CA ASP A 22 -11.34 -4.21 42.21
C ASP A 22 -12.81 -3.94 41.87
N LEU A 23 -13.57 -5.04 41.78
CA LEU A 23 -14.85 -5.20 42.50
C LEU A 23 -15.24 -6.68 42.57
N ARG A 24 -14.91 -7.27 43.73
CA ARG A 24 -15.42 -8.55 44.20
C ARG A 24 -16.89 -8.45 44.61
N THR A 25 -17.59 -9.57 44.38
CA THR A 25 -18.68 -10.15 45.19
C THR A 25 -19.96 -9.33 45.41
N ALA A 26 -21.00 -9.67 44.64
CA ALA A 26 -22.38 -9.66 45.12
C ALA A 26 -23.13 -10.90 44.60
N LYS A 27 -23.68 -11.66 45.54
CA LYS A 27 -24.43 -12.91 45.38
C LYS A 27 -25.89 -12.58 45.01
N PRO A 28 -26.50 -13.15 43.95
CA PRO A 28 -27.92 -12.95 43.71
C PRO A 28 -28.78 -13.94 44.52
N PRO A 29 -30.02 -13.56 44.90
CA PRO A 29 -30.91 -14.41 45.67
C PRO A 29 -31.63 -15.44 44.78
N LEU A 30 -31.91 -16.59 45.40
CA LEU A 30 -32.75 -17.67 44.88
C LEU A 30 -34.23 -17.28 44.93
N GLY A 31 -34.95 -17.62 43.86
CA GLY A 31 -36.40 -17.59 43.72
C GLY A 31 -36.72 -17.43 42.23
N GLY A 32 -37.35 -18.36 41.51
CA GLY A 32 -38.37 -19.33 41.86
C GLY A 32 -39.58 -19.00 40.99
N GLY A 33 -39.87 -19.80 39.96
CA GLY A 33 -41.07 -19.58 39.14
C GLY A 33 -41.05 -20.13 37.71
N ALA A 34 -41.40 -21.42 37.60
CA ALA A 34 -42.25 -22.06 36.59
C ALA A 34 -42.10 -21.76 35.07
N ALA A 35 -41.82 -22.87 34.37
CA ALA A 35 -42.52 -23.39 33.18
C ALA A 35 -42.40 -22.67 31.83
N ALA A 36 -41.66 -23.28 30.91
CA ALA A 36 -42.18 -23.71 29.60
C ALA A 36 -41.21 -24.69 28.93
N ALA A 37 -41.79 -25.71 28.31
CA ALA A 37 -41.12 -26.84 27.68
C ALA A 37 -40.28 -26.44 26.45
N SER A 38 -39.14 -27.08 26.25
CA SER A 38 -38.57 -27.25 24.91
C SER A 38 -37.63 -28.45 24.81
N VAL A 39 -38.10 -29.44 24.05
CA VAL A 39 -37.40 -30.41 23.19
C VAL A 39 -35.95 -30.77 23.55
N VAL A 40 -35.82 -31.96 24.11
CA VAL A 40 -34.57 -32.72 24.27
C VAL A 40 -34.08 -33.18 22.90
N SER A 41 -32.94 -32.64 22.44
CA SER A 41 -32.14 -33.24 21.36
C SER A 41 -30.89 -33.86 21.99
N ALA A 42 -30.78 -35.18 21.87
CA ALA A 42 -29.73 -36.00 22.45
C ALA A 42 -28.36 -35.67 21.85
N ARG A 43 -27.44 -35.21 22.70
CA ARG A 43 -26.03 -35.00 22.37
C ARG A 43 -25.24 -36.28 22.73
N PRO A 44 -24.44 -36.86 21.83
CA PRO A 44 -23.65 -38.05 22.14
C PRO A 44 -22.51 -37.75 23.13
N PRO A 45 -22.05 -38.75 23.90
CA PRO A 45 -21.11 -38.57 24.99
C PRO A 45 -19.70 -38.19 24.51
N LEU A 46 -19.12 -37.22 25.22
CA LEU A 46 -17.75 -36.76 25.09
C LEU A 46 -16.78 -37.90 25.42
N ALA A 47 -15.81 -38.07 24.52
CA ALA A 47 -14.70 -38.99 24.67
C ALA A 47 -13.77 -38.60 25.83
N VAL A 48 -13.27 -39.65 26.45
CA VAL A 48 -12.32 -39.80 27.55
C VAL A 48 -11.11 -38.83 27.48
N PRO A 49 -10.60 -38.33 28.64
CA PRO A 49 -9.35 -37.57 28.67
C PRO A 49 -8.15 -38.50 28.37
N LEU A 50 -7.42 -38.19 27.30
CA LEU A 50 -6.13 -38.80 27.00
C LEU A 50 -5.12 -38.41 28.07
N GLN A 51 -4.63 -39.42 28.79
CA GLN A 51 -3.51 -39.35 29.70
C GLN A 51 -2.27 -38.85 28.96
N THR A 52 -1.69 -37.76 29.44
CA THR A 52 -0.36 -37.27 29.05
C THR A 52 0.68 -38.27 29.53
N LYS A 53 1.13 -39.12 28.60
CA LYS A 53 2.27 -40.02 28.78
C LYS A 53 3.56 -39.20 28.88
N ASP A 54 4.40 -39.63 29.79
CA ASP A 54 5.73 -39.13 30.11
C ASP A 54 6.56 -38.73 28.88
N VAL A 55 7.01 -37.47 28.87
CA VAL A 55 8.06 -36.99 27.99
C VAL A 55 9.39 -37.49 28.57
N PRO A 56 10.17 -38.30 27.84
CA PRO A 56 11.48 -38.72 28.32
C PRO A 56 12.43 -37.53 28.37
N ASP A 57 13.16 -37.46 29.48
CA ASP A 57 14.23 -36.52 29.80
C ASP A 57 15.25 -36.48 28.65
N VAL A 58 15.30 -35.36 27.93
CA VAL A 58 16.27 -35.13 26.86
C VAL A 58 17.54 -34.58 27.50
N PRO A 59 18.69 -35.28 27.44
CA PRO A 59 19.93 -34.79 28.03
C PRO A 59 20.39 -33.51 27.32
N PRO A 60 21.02 -32.58 28.06
CA PRO A 60 21.48 -31.31 27.51
C PRO A 60 22.50 -31.53 26.38
N PRO A 61 22.48 -30.68 25.33
CA PRO A 61 23.41 -30.81 24.22
C PRO A 61 24.85 -30.58 24.69
N ALA A 62 25.73 -31.49 24.29
CA ALA A 62 27.16 -31.48 24.57
C ALA A 62 27.86 -30.20 24.09
N ASP A 63 28.87 -29.81 24.85
CA ASP A 63 29.72 -28.64 24.65
C ASP A 63 30.20 -28.48 23.19
N LYS A 64 29.98 -27.28 22.66
CA LYS A 64 30.52 -26.87 21.36
C LYS A 64 32.06 -26.86 21.43
N PRO A 65 32.77 -27.46 20.46
CA PRO A 65 34.22 -27.40 20.43
C PRO A 65 34.72 -25.96 20.21
N PRO A 66 35.90 -25.61 20.74
CA PRO A 66 36.45 -24.27 20.65
C PRO A 66 36.70 -23.86 19.19
N PHE A 67 36.27 -22.64 18.86
CA PHE A 67 36.51 -21.97 17.60
C PHE A 67 38.01 -22.02 17.24
N LYS A 68 38.34 -22.67 16.12
CA LYS A 68 39.65 -22.53 15.49
C LYS A 68 39.77 -21.11 14.91
N PRO A 69 40.85 -20.36 15.18
CA PRO A 69 41.08 -19.07 14.56
C PRO A 69 41.25 -19.25 13.05
N ALA A 70 40.49 -18.46 12.29
CA ALA A 70 40.55 -18.43 10.84
C ALA A 70 41.94 -18.03 10.36
N VAL A 71 42.47 -18.82 9.42
CA VAL A 71 43.70 -18.53 8.67
C VAL A 71 43.47 -17.24 7.88
N PRO A 72 44.35 -16.23 7.96
CA PRO A 72 44.21 -15.00 7.21
C PRO A 72 44.37 -15.29 5.71
N GLU A 73 43.33 -14.96 4.93
CA GLU A 73 43.37 -15.00 3.48
C GLU A 73 44.43 -14.03 2.93
N PRO A 74 45.16 -14.41 1.88
CA PRO A 74 46.20 -13.58 1.28
C PRO A 74 45.56 -12.35 0.64
N LYS A 75 45.96 -11.17 1.14
CA LYS A 75 45.63 -9.86 0.55
C LYS A 75 46.16 -9.80 -0.89
N MET A 76 45.27 -9.95 -1.87
CA MET A 76 45.59 -9.54 -3.23
C MET A 76 45.65 -8.01 -3.32
N PRO A 77 46.61 -7.45 -4.07
CA PRO A 77 46.70 -6.01 -4.26
C PRO A 77 45.50 -5.47 -5.06
N PRO A 78 45.05 -4.23 -4.77
CA PRO A 78 43.91 -3.62 -5.45
C PRO A 78 44.25 -3.43 -6.93
N LYS A 79 43.44 -4.08 -7.78
CA LYS A 79 43.51 -3.92 -9.24
C LYS A 79 43.12 -2.48 -9.57
N ALA A 80 44.06 -1.72 -10.14
CA ALA A 80 43.82 -0.35 -10.54
C ALA A 80 42.62 -0.29 -11.51
N PRO A 81 41.68 0.67 -11.34
CA PRO A 81 40.53 0.80 -12.21
C PRO A 81 41.01 1.04 -13.65
N SER A 82 40.46 0.27 -14.57
CA SER A 82 40.71 0.42 -16.00
C SER A 82 40.32 1.83 -16.43
N LYS A 83 41.12 2.44 -17.32
CA LYS A 83 40.85 3.77 -17.88
C LYS A 83 39.44 3.87 -18.50
N ALA A 84 38.90 2.74 -18.98
CA ALA A 84 37.54 2.66 -19.52
C ALA A 84 36.42 2.81 -18.46
N GLU A 85 36.63 2.38 -17.22
CA GLU A 85 35.62 2.55 -16.14
C GLU A 85 35.58 3.99 -15.62
N ALA A 86 36.72 4.69 -15.64
CA ALA A 86 36.79 6.10 -15.26
C ALA A 86 36.06 6.99 -16.29
N ASP A 87 36.24 6.72 -17.58
CA ASP A 87 35.60 7.48 -18.66
C ASP A 87 34.09 7.22 -18.72
N GLN A 88 33.63 5.99 -18.47
CA GLN A 88 32.20 5.67 -18.41
C GLN A 88 31.50 6.30 -17.20
N LYS A 89 32.19 6.42 -16.05
CA LYS A 89 31.66 7.08 -14.85
C LYS A 89 31.58 8.60 -15.02
N ALA A 90 32.51 9.20 -15.76
CA ALA A 90 32.49 10.64 -16.07
C ALA A 90 31.34 11.02 -17.02
N MET A 91 31.08 10.23 -18.06
CA MET A 91 29.96 10.47 -18.98
C MET A 91 28.59 10.33 -18.29
N SER A 92 28.42 9.34 -17.41
CA SER A 92 27.17 9.16 -16.64
C SER A 92 26.89 10.33 -15.69
N ALA A 93 27.94 10.89 -15.06
CA ALA A 93 27.80 12.05 -14.18
C ALA A 93 27.39 13.32 -14.95
N ALA A 94 27.95 13.55 -16.15
CA ALA A 94 27.62 14.70 -16.99
C ALA A 94 26.16 14.67 -17.49
N VAL A 95 25.67 13.51 -17.96
CA VAL A 95 24.28 13.36 -18.41
C VAL A 95 23.28 13.57 -17.26
N THR A 96 23.63 13.13 -16.05
CA THR A 96 22.78 13.33 -14.86
C THR A 96 22.71 14.79 -14.44
N ALA A 97 23.83 15.54 -14.55
CA ALA A 97 23.87 16.96 -14.24
C ALA A 97 23.03 17.81 -15.21
N VAL A 98 23.11 17.53 -16.52
CA VAL A 98 22.33 18.24 -17.55
C VAL A 98 20.83 18.00 -17.39
N ALA A 99 20.41 16.77 -17.07
CA ALA A 99 19.00 16.46 -16.81
C ALA A 99 18.45 17.18 -15.56
N ALA A 100 19.25 17.27 -14.50
CA ALA A 100 18.88 17.99 -13.28
C ALA A 100 18.75 19.51 -13.51
N GLU A 101 19.64 20.10 -14.31
CA GLU A 101 19.60 21.53 -14.69
C GLU A 101 18.35 21.85 -15.54
N ALA A 102 18.05 21.01 -16.53
CA ALA A 102 16.87 21.15 -17.39
C ALA A 102 15.56 21.02 -16.59
N GLN A 103 15.49 20.08 -15.64
CA GLN A 103 14.34 19.92 -14.74
C GLN A 103 14.16 21.14 -13.83
N LYS A 104 15.27 21.67 -13.28
CA LYS A 104 15.26 22.87 -12.44
C LYS A 104 14.79 24.11 -13.22
N GLN A 105 15.21 24.28 -14.47
CA GLN A 105 14.76 25.38 -15.32
C GLN A 105 13.28 25.24 -15.74
N ALA A 106 12.81 24.03 -16.06
CA ALA A 106 11.40 23.78 -16.34
C ALA A 106 10.50 24.08 -15.12
N GLU A 107 10.91 23.67 -13.92
CA GLU A 107 10.19 24.00 -12.68
C GLU A 107 10.17 25.51 -12.41
N LEU A 108 11.28 26.21 -12.69
CA LEU A 108 11.38 27.66 -12.52
C LEU A 108 10.48 28.44 -13.50
N GLN A 109 10.37 27.98 -14.76
CA GLN A 109 9.47 28.57 -15.73
C GLN A 109 8.00 28.28 -15.42
N LEU A 110 7.68 27.08 -14.92
CA LEU A 110 6.33 26.74 -14.49
C LEU A 110 5.89 27.58 -13.28
N ARG A 111 6.78 27.79 -12.30
CA ARG A 111 6.55 28.67 -11.14
C ARG A 111 6.37 30.14 -11.51
N LYS A 112 7.03 30.62 -12.58
CA LYS A 112 6.86 32.00 -13.08
C LYS A 112 5.52 32.21 -13.79
N LYS A 113 4.99 31.20 -14.49
CA LYS A 113 3.69 31.30 -15.20
C LYS A 113 2.46 31.12 -14.31
N THR A 114 2.57 30.48 -13.15
CA THR A 114 1.43 30.22 -12.25
C THR A 114 1.24 31.26 -11.14
N LYS A 115 2.06 32.31 -11.07
CA LYS A 115 1.88 33.43 -10.13
C LYS A 115 0.76 34.40 -10.56
N LYS A 116 -0.37 33.88 -11.03
CA LYS A 116 -1.62 34.64 -11.09
C LYS A 116 -1.96 34.93 -9.62
N LYS A 117 -1.97 36.21 -9.21
CA LYS A 117 -2.36 36.64 -7.84
C LYS A 117 -3.79 36.15 -7.57
N GLN A 118 -3.94 34.90 -7.13
CA GLN A 118 -5.16 34.46 -6.48
C GLN A 118 -5.29 35.31 -5.22
N ASP A 119 -6.46 35.93 -5.08
CA ASP A 119 -6.77 36.75 -3.93
C ASP A 119 -6.58 35.89 -2.65
N PRO A 120 -5.70 36.31 -1.71
CA PRO A 120 -5.45 35.57 -0.48
C PRO A 120 -6.74 35.36 0.35
N ALA A 121 -7.79 36.15 0.15
CA ALA A 121 -9.09 35.93 0.77
C ALA A 121 -9.78 34.65 0.28
N VAL A 122 -9.69 34.34 -1.03
CA VAL A 122 -10.30 33.14 -1.62
C VAL A 122 -9.60 31.88 -1.10
N ALA A 123 -8.26 31.89 -1.05
CA ALA A 123 -7.48 30.76 -0.51
C ALA A 123 -7.78 30.51 0.98
N LYS A 124 -7.89 31.56 1.79
CA LYS A 124 -8.25 31.44 3.22
C LYS A 124 -9.65 30.86 3.41
N LYS A 125 -10.64 31.28 2.61
CA LYS A 125 -12.00 30.74 2.67
C LYS A 125 -12.03 29.25 2.34
N ALA A 126 -11.34 28.83 1.27
CA ALA A 126 -11.28 27.41 0.87
C ALA A 126 -10.61 26.52 1.93
N ILE A 127 -9.56 27.01 2.59
CA ILE A 127 -8.90 26.28 3.69
C ILE A 127 -9.85 26.15 4.89
N ALA A 128 -10.55 27.23 5.27
CA ALA A 128 -11.49 27.20 6.38
C ALA A 128 -12.67 26.23 6.14
N GLU A 129 -13.20 26.21 4.91
CA GLU A 129 -14.26 25.29 4.50
C GLU A 129 -13.78 23.83 4.55
N LYS A 130 -12.58 23.53 4.03
CA LYS A 130 -11.98 22.20 4.12
C LYS A 130 -11.76 21.73 5.56
N ILE A 131 -11.32 22.63 6.46
CA ILE A 131 -11.15 22.31 7.89
C ILE A 131 -12.50 22.04 8.56
N ALA A 132 -13.54 22.81 8.21
CA ALA A 132 -14.88 22.60 8.75
C ALA A 132 -15.46 21.24 8.30
N GLU A 133 -15.31 20.90 7.02
CA GLU A 133 -15.73 19.61 6.46
C GLU A 133 -14.97 18.44 7.12
N GLU A 134 -13.65 18.57 7.31
CA GLU A 134 -12.83 17.56 7.97
C GLU A 134 -13.26 17.35 9.42
N LYS A 135 -13.57 18.43 10.15
CA LYS A 135 -14.08 18.37 11.52
C LYS A 135 -15.45 17.68 11.57
N GLU A 136 -16.37 18.03 10.67
CA GLU A 136 -17.68 17.39 10.60
C GLU A 136 -17.56 15.89 10.30
N ALA A 137 -16.67 15.50 9.39
CA ALA A 137 -16.40 14.10 9.09
C ALA A 137 -15.80 13.36 10.30
N ALA A 138 -14.88 13.98 11.05
CA ALA A 138 -14.35 13.41 12.29
C ALA A 138 -15.46 13.18 13.34
N ASP A 139 -16.37 14.14 13.51
CA ASP A 139 -17.52 14.02 14.41
C ASP A 139 -18.46 12.88 13.98
N LYS A 140 -18.71 12.73 12.67
CA LYS A 140 -19.48 11.61 12.11
C LYS A 140 -18.83 10.26 12.40
N VAL A 141 -17.51 10.16 12.21
CA VAL A 141 -16.75 8.93 12.48
C VAL A 141 -16.82 8.57 13.95
N PHE A 142 -16.61 9.56 14.83
CA PHE A 142 -16.73 9.35 16.27
C PHE A 142 -18.14 8.89 16.67
N LEU A 143 -19.19 9.49 16.08
CA LEU A 143 -20.57 9.09 16.31
C LEU A 143 -20.82 7.65 15.85
N VAL A 144 -20.36 7.27 14.66
CA VAL A 144 -20.48 5.89 14.16
C VAL A 144 -19.77 4.91 15.08
N CYS A 145 -18.53 5.20 15.49
CA CYS A 145 -17.77 4.38 16.43
C CYS A 145 -18.52 4.21 17.75
N LYS A 146 -19.01 5.31 18.34
CA LYS A 146 -19.74 5.30 19.60
C LYS A 146 -21.04 4.49 19.51
N VAL A 147 -21.86 4.74 18.49
CA VAL A 147 -23.13 4.00 18.29
C VAL A 147 -22.86 2.50 18.13
N MET A 148 -21.79 2.13 17.45
CA MET A 148 -21.43 0.74 17.22
C MET A 148 -20.88 0.09 18.49
N GLN A 149 -20.03 0.78 19.26
CA GLN A 149 -19.59 0.30 20.57
C GLN A 149 -20.77 0.11 21.54
N ASP A 150 -21.69 1.07 21.60
CA ASP A 150 -22.79 1.06 22.57
C ASP A 150 -23.89 0.04 22.21
N LYS A 151 -24.23 -0.09 20.92
CA LYS A 151 -25.40 -0.88 20.48
C LYS A 151 -25.05 -2.19 19.79
N ARG A 152 -23.89 -2.28 19.13
CA ARG A 152 -23.50 -3.40 18.25
C ARG A 152 -21.99 -3.64 18.33
N PRO A 153 -21.47 -3.95 19.52
CA PRO A 153 -20.02 -4.03 19.72
C PRO A 153 -19.43 -5.09 18.79
N VAL A 154 -18.31 -4.74 18.15
CA VAL A 154 -17.55 -5.66 17.27
C VAL A 154 -16.87 -6.74 18.11
N LEU A 155 -16.42 -6.41 19.32
CA LEU A 155 -15.85 -7.32 20.28
C LEU A 155 -16.87 -7.56 21.40
N LEU A 156 -17.26 -8.81 21.62
CA LEU A 156 -18.20 -9.19 22.67
C LEU A 156 -17.52 -9.24 24.04
N ALA A 157 -18.32 -9.37 25.10
CA ALA A 157 -17.83 -9.41 26.47
C ALA A 157 -16.94 -10.64 26.79
N ASP A 158 -17.05 -11.69 25.99
CA ASP A 158 -16.21 -12.89 26.03
C ASP A 158 -14.94 -12.76 25.16
N GLU A 159 -14.63 -11.53 24.73
CA GLU A 159 -13.52 -11.20 23.83
C GLU A 159 -13.61 -11.89 22.46
N THR A 160 -14.78 -12.37 22.05
CA THR A 160 -14.96 -12.93 20.71
C THR A 160 -15.35 -11.87 19.68
N LEU A 161 -14.91 -12.07 18.44
CA LEU A 161 -15.21 -11.17 17.33
C LEU A 161 -16.61 -11.44 16.77
N HIS A 162 -17.53 -10.48 16.88
CA HIS A 162 -18.86 -10.58 16.29
C HIS A 162 -18.85 -10.16 14.81
N GLU A 163 -18.66 -11.14 13.92
CA GLU A 163 -18.52 -10.90 12.47
C GLU A 163 -19.69 -10.10 11.86
N GLY A 164 -20.92 -10.38 12.28
CA GLY A 164 -22.11 -9.66 11.79
C GLY A 164 -22.09 -8.16 12.09
N ASN A 165 -21.60 -7.76 13.27
CA ASN A 165 -21.49 -6.36 13.65
C ASN A 165 -20.35 -5.68 12.88
N LEU A 166 -19.22 -6.38 12.69
CA LEU A 166 -18.12 -5.90 11.85
C LEU A 166 -18.60 -5.64 10.40
N ARG A 167 -19.40 -6.54 9.83
CA ARG A 167 -19.94 -6.39 8.47
C ARG A 167 -20.86 -5.17 8.31
N LEU A 168 -21.57 -4.79 9.36
CA LEU A 168 -22.40 -3.57 9.40
C LEU A 168 -21.58 -2.31 9.69
N PHE A 169 -20.46 -2.46 10.38
CA PHE A 169 -19.56 -1.36 10.72
C PHE A 169 -18.90 -0.77 9.49
N VAL A 170 -18.41 -1.62 8.58
CA VAL A 170 -17.63 -1.17 7.40
C VAL A 170 -18.41 -0.21 6.49
N PRO A 171 -19.65 -0.49 6.05
CA PRO A 171 -20.41 0.45 5.23
C PRO A 171 -20.71 1.78 5.94
N ALA A 172 -21.02 1.73 7.24
CA ALA A 172 -21.29 2.93 8.04
C ALA A 172 -20.05 3.83 8.12
N LEU A 173 -18.87 3.25 8.33
CA LEU A 173 -17.61 3.98 8.29
C LEU A 173 -17.30 4.51 6.89
N LEU A 174 -17.57 3.76 5.83
CA LEU A 174 -17.31 4.19 4.46
C LEU A 174 -18.11 5.45 4.10
N GLY A 175 -19.29 5.65 4.69
CA GLY A 175 -20.08 6.87 4.56
C GLY A 175 -19.59 8.07 5.39
N ALA A 176 -18.76 7.84 6.42
CA ALA A 176 -18.33 8.88 7.36
C ALA A 176 -16.84 9.26 7.22
N ALA A 177 -15.97 8.27 6.99
CA ALA A 177 -14.52 8.43 6.98
C ALA A 177 -13.99 8.83 5.60
N THR A 178 -13.43 10.03 5.52
CA THR A 178 -12.88 10.63 4.30
C THR A 178 -11.35 10.69 4.27
N THR A 179 -10.67 10.68 5.42
CA THR A 179 -9.21 10.85 5.52
C THR A 179 -8.53 9.64 6.16
N SER A 180 -7.21 9.50 5.97
CA SER A 180 -6.42 8.43 6.62
C SER A 180 -6.58 8.43 8.15
N VAL A 181 -6.64 9.62 8.75
CA VAL A 181 -6.77 9.79 10.21
C VAL A 181 -8.12 9.25 10.69
N HIS A 182 -9.19 9.46 9.93
CA HIS A 182 -10.52 8.93 10.25
C HIS A 182 -10.52 7.40 10.28
N TRP A 183 -9.92 6.76 9.27
CA TRP A 183 -9.83 5.30 9.20
C TRP A 183 -8.97 4.70 10.31
N GLU A 184 -7.85 5.34 10.64
CA GLU A 184 -7.01 4.90 11.76
C GLU A 184 -7.70 5.03 13.10
N THR A 185 -8.39 6.16 13.33
CA THR A 185 -9.15 6.40 14.56
C THR A 185 -10.26 5.37 14.69
N ALA A 186 -11.04 5.14 13.63
CA ALA A 186 -12.10 4.15 13.63
C ALA A 186 -11.57 2.73 13.92
N TRP A 187 -10.41 2.37 13.36
CA TRP A 187 -9.76 1.10 13.65
C TRP A 187 -9.35 0.96 15.12
N GLN A 188 -8.74 2.00 15.70
CA GLN A 188 -8.35 2.02 17.11
C GLN A 188 -9.56 1.89 18.04
N GLN A 189 -10.67 2.56 17.70
CA GLN A 189 -11.91 2.51 18.46
C GLN A 189 -12.56 1.12 18.49
N MET A 190 -12.22 0.21 17.57
CA MET A 190 -12.70 -1.18 17.70
C MET A 190 -12.05 -1.92 18.87
N CYS A 191 -10.99 -1.37 19.49
CA CYS A 191 -10.32 -1.94 20.67
C CYS A 191 -9.94 -3.42 20.51
N LEU A 192 -9.52 -3.84 19.32
CA LEU A 192 -9.26 -5.24 18.99
C LEU A 192 -7.97 -5.75 19.69
N PRO A 193 -8.05 -6.86 20.44
CA PRO A 193 -6.88 -7.61 20.92
C PRO A 193 -5.97 -8.00 19.76
N GLU A 194 -4.66 -8.10 20.01
CA GLU A 194 -3.67 -8.31 18.95
C GLU A 194 -3.90 -9.61 18.18
N GLU A 195 -4.34 -10.64 18.89
CA GLU A 195 -4.65 -11.99 18.41
C GLU A 195 -5.78 -11.96 17.36
N LEU A 196 -6.77 -11.08 17.56
CA LEU A 196 -7.93 -10.95 16.69
C LEU A 196 -7.73 -9.99 15.53
N ARG A 197 -6.68 -9.15 15.54
CA ARG A 197 -6.44 -8.15 14.47
C ARG A 197 -6.29 -8.77 13.10
N VAL A 198 -5.68 -9.96 13.00
CA VAL A 198 -5.52 -10.66 11.71
C VAL A 198 -6.88 -11.14 11.19
N GLN A 199 -7.68 -11.80 12.03
CA GLN A 199 -9.02 -12.27 11.65
C GLN A 199 -9.95 -11.11 11.30
N ALA A 200 -10.01 -10.09 12.16
CA ALA A 200 -10.78 -8.88 11.92
C ALA A 200 -10.34 -8.17 10.63
N GLY A 201 -9.02 -8.09 10.37
CA GLY A 201 -8.48 -7.57 9.12
C GLY A 201 -8.97 -8.33 7.90
N ARG A 202 -8.96 -9.67 7.92
CA ARG A 202 -9.49 -10.49 6.81
C ARG A 202 -10.98 -10.23 6.56
N LEU A 203 -11.79 -10.20 7.62
CA LEU A 203 -13.24 -9.97 7.51
C LEU A 203 -13.54 -8.54 7.03
N PHE A 204 -12.81 -7.56 7.53
CA PHE A 204 -12.93 -6.15 7.14
C PHE A 204 -12.60 -5.96 5.66
N LEU A 205 -11.48 -6.52 5.19
CA LEU A 205 -11.07 -6.45 3.78
C LEU A 205 -12.06 -7.17 2.86
N ASN A 206 -12.52 -8.37 3.24
CA ASN A 206 -13.53 -9.07 2.46
C ASN A 206 -14.81 -8.26 2.32
N ARG A 207 -15.24 -7.61 3.40
CA ARG A 207 -16.42 -6.74 3.38
C ARG A 207 -16.22 -5.53 2.48
N LEU A 208 -15.04 -4.90 2.51
CA LEU A 208 -14.72 -3.80 1.60
C LEU A 208 -14.77 -4.24 0.12
N LEU A 209 -14.21 -5.41 -0.21
CA LEU A 209 -14.22 -5.94 -1.57
C LEU A 209 -15.64 -6.31 -2.05
N GLU A 210 -16.50 -6.81 -1.17
CA GLU A 210 -17.93 -7.00 -1.48
C GLU A 210 -18.63 -5.67 -1.79
N LEU A 211 -18.29 -4.59 -1.08
CA LEU A 211 -18.84 -3.26 -1.36
C LEU A 211 -18.31 -2.68 -2.67
N ALA A 212 -17.04 -2.94 -3.01
CA ALA A 212 -16.44 -2.54 -4.28
C ALA A 212 -17.14 -3.18 -5.49
N ALA A 213 -17.68 -4.39 -5.33
CA ALA A 213 -18.44 -5.09 -6.38
C ALA A 213 -19.84 -4.49 -6.63
N GLY A 214 -20.30 -3.56 -5.79
CA GLY A 214 -21.54 -2.83 -6.01
C GLY A 214 -21.36 -1.57 -6.86
N PRO A 215 -22.42 -1.07 -7.52
CA PRO A 215 -22.39 0.26 -8.13
C PRO A 215 -22.22 1.34 -7.04
N PRO A 216 -21.48 2.45 -7.29
CA PRO A 216 -20.81 2.89 -8.52
C PRO A 216 -19.34 2.44 -8.65
N ALA A 217 -18.76 2.55 -9.86
CA ALA A 217 -17.35 2.21 -10.14
C ALA A 217 -16.35 2.98 -9.24
N GLU A 218 -16.69 4.21 -8.82
CA GLU A 218 -15.94 5.02 -7.85
C GLU A 218 -15.72 4.31 -6.50
N MET A 219 -16.56 3.32 -6.18
CA MET A 219 -16.43 2.54 -4.96
C MET A 219 -15.14 1.72 -4.92
N ALA A 220 -14.68 1.20 -6.06
CA ALA A 220 -13.44 0.43 -6.13
C ALA A 220 -12.22 1.30 -5.78
N GLU A 221 -12.15 2.51 -6.32
CA GLU A 221 -11.08 3.48 -5.98
C GLU A 221 -11.15 3.88 -4.51
N LYS A 222 -12.35 4.15 -3.99
CA LYS A 222 -12.55 4.48 -2.58
C LYS A 222 -12.08 3.32 -1.68
N VAL A 223 -12.45 2.09 -2.01
CA VAL A 223 -12.02 0.88 -1.27
C VAL A 223 -10.50 0.72 -1.33
N ALA A 224 -9.88 0.88 -2.50
CA ALA A 224 -8.42 0.84 -2.63
C ALA A 224 -7.73 1.88 -1.73
N ASN A 225 -8.26 3.11 -1.68
CA ASN A 225 -7.78 4.16 -0.79
C ASN A 225 -7.90 3.77 0.69
N VAL A 226 -9.01 3.18 1.12
CA VAL A 226 -9.18 2.70 2.52
C VAL A 226 -8.13 1.64 2.86
N ILE A 227 -7.94 0.66 1.98
CA ILE A 227 -6.94 -0.40 2.17
C ILE A 227 -5.53 0.21 2.24
N ALA A 228 -5.24 1.20 1.38
CA ALA A 228 -3.98 1.94 1.43
C ALA A 228 -3.80 2.68 2.75
N PHE A 229 -4.79 3.40 3.26
CA PHE A 229 -4.71 4.10 4.55
C PHE A 229 -4.45 3.14 5.71
N LEU A 230 -5.21 2.04 5.79
CA LEU A 230 -5.06 1.07 6.88
C LEU A 230 -3.73 0.31 6.83
N SER A 231 -3.21 0.02 5.64
CA SER A 231 -1.90 -0.62 5.47
C SER A 231 -0.74 0.33 5.81
N ARG A 232 -0.82 1.60 5.37
CA ARG A 232 0.17 2.64 5.70
C ARG A 232 0.22 2.93 7.19
N GLY A 233 -0.92 3.01 7.85
CA GLY A 233 -1.05 3.17 9.31
C GLY A 233 -0.75 1.90 10.12
N HIS A 234 -0.26 0.84 9.47
CA HIS A 234 0.03 -0.46 10.09
C HIS A 234 -1.13 -1.07 10.89
N ARG A 235 -2.37 -0.71 10.56
CA ARG A 235 -3.59 -1.25 11.17
C ARG A 235 -3.90 -2.62 10.64
N ILE A 236 -3.66 -2.83 9.35
CA ILE A 236 -3.74 -4.13 8.69
C ILE A 236 -2.37 -4.45 8.09
N LYS A 237 -1.83 -5.63 8.41
CA LYS A 237 -0.55 -6.10 7.87
C LYS A 237 -0.69 -6.28 6.35
N MET A 238 0.28 -5.78 5.58
CA MET A 238 0.27 -5.87 4.10
C MET A 238 0.14 -7.32 3.61
N LYS A 239 0.77 -8.28 4.30
CA LYS A 239 0.62 -9.72 4.03
C LYS A 239 -0.84 -10.19 4.09
N VAL A 240 -1.64 -9.68 5.02
CA VAL A 240 -3.07 -10.01 5.12
C VAL A 240 -3.84 -9.44 3.93
N VAL A 241 -3.47 -8.24 3.47
CA VAL A 241 -4.04 -7.64 2.25
C VAL A 241 -3.71 -8.49 1.03
N GLU A 242 -2.45 -8.87 0.85
CA GLU A 242 -1.99 -9.75 -0.23
C GLU A 242 -2.75 -11.09 -0.24
N GLU A 243 -2.88 -11.74 0.92
CA GLU A 243 -3.59 -13.03 1.04
C GLU A 243 -5.08 -12.93 0.71
N VAL A 244 -5.78 -11.87 1.16
CA VAL A 244 -7.22 -11.69 0.89
C VAL A 244 -7.46 -11.39 -0.60
N LEU A 245 -6.64 -10.53 -1.19
CA LEU A 245 -6.72 -10.21 -2.62
C LEU A 245 -6.41 -11.44 -3.47
N ALA A 246 -5.33 -12.17 -3.14
CA ALA A 246 -4.99 -13.43 -3.79
C ALA A 246 -6.16 -14.43 -3.71
N GLY A 247 -6.73 -14.63 -2.52
CA GLY A 247 -7.90 -15.49 -2.35
C GLY A 247 -9.07 -15.08 -3.26
N ARG A 248 -9.38 -13.78 -3.36
CA ARG A 248 -10.47 -13.27 -4.20
C ARG A 248 -10.19 -13.41 -5.69
N LEU A 249 -8.94 -13.18 -6.12
CA LEU A 249 -8.52 -13.37 -7.52
C LEU A 249 -8.51 -14.86 -7.92
N CYS A 250 -8.14 -15.76 -7.00
CA CYS A 250 -8.08 -17.20 -7.24
C CYS A 250 -9.42 -17.94 -7.10
N SER A 251 -10.40 -17.35 -6.42
CA SER A 251 -11.68 -18.04 -6.12
C SER A 251 -12.55 -18.32 -7.35
N GLY A 252 -12.16 -17.84 -8.54
CA GLY A 252 -12.72 -18.29 -9.81
C GLY A 252 -12.17 -19.65 -10.21
N GLY A 253 -12.65 -20.72 -9.56
CA GLY A 253 -12.38 -22.08 -10.04
C GLY A 253 -12.89 -22.29 -11.47
N ALA A 254 -12.33 -23.26 -12.20
CA ALA A 254 -12.74 -23.60 -13.56
C ALA A 254 -14.27 -23.81 -13.64
N GLY A 255 -15.00 -22.81 -14.10
CA GLY A 255 -16.46 -22.83 -14.24
C GLY A 255 -17.25 -21.87 -13.33
N ALA A 256 -16.63 -21.23 -12.33
CA ALA A 256 -17.24 -20.09 -11.66
C ALA A 256 -16.94 -18.83 -12.49
N PRO A 257 -17.92 -17.94 -12.74
CA PRO A 257 -17.69 -16.72 -13.49
C PRO A 257 -16.49 -15.98 -12.89
N SER A 258 -15.51 -15.76 -13.77
CA SER A 258 -14.22 -15.13 -13.53
C SER A 258 -14.34 -13.99 -12.52
N SER A 259 -13.43 -13.96 -11.53
CA SER A 259 -13.06 -12.82 -10.67
C SER A 259 -13.90 -11.55 -10.87
N HIS A 260 -14.59 -11.10 -9.82
CA HIS A 260 -15.28 -9.80 -9.79
C HIS A 260 -14.38 -8.71 -10.41
N PRO A 261 -14.72 -8.14 -11.58
CA PRO A 261 -13.85 -7.20 -12.29
C PRO A 261 -13.47 -5.99 -11.44
N GLU A 262 -14.32 -5.65 -10.47
CA GLU A 262 -14.09 -4.59 -9.50
C GLU A 262 -12.90 -4.89 -8.58
N THR A 263 -12.62 -6.16 -8.29
CA THR A 263 -11.42 -6.56 -7.51
C THR A 263 -10.15 -6.19 -8.26
N TRP A 264 -10.11 -6.38 -9.58
CA TRP A 264 -8.96 -5.97 -10.40
C TRP A 264 -8.76 -4.46 -10.41
N THR A 265 -9.86 -3.69 -10.43
CA THR A 265 -9.83 -2.23 -10.28
C THR A 265 -9.31 -1.81 -8.90
N VAL A 266 -9.76 -2.48 -7.83
CA VAL A 266 -9.23 -2.23 -6.47
C VAL A 266 -7.72 -2.49 -6.45
N VAL A 267 -7.25 -3.59 -7.05
CA VAL A 267 -5.82 -3.94 -7.10
C VAL A 267 -5.03 -2.90 -7.89
N SER A 268 -5.50 -2.44 -9.06
CA SER A 268 -4.78 -1.46 -9.86
C SER A 268 -4.63 -0.11 -9.14
N CYS A 269 -5.72 0.39 -8.54
CA CYS A 269 -5.69 1.60 -7.72
C CYS A 269 -4.78 1.41 -6.49
N LEU A 270 -4.82 0.25 -5.83
CA LEU A 270 -3.98 -0.02 -4.67
C LEU A 270 -2.49 -0.04 -5.01
N ILE A 271 -2.12 -0.66 -6.14
CA ILE A 271 -0.74 -0.64 -6.66
C ILE A 271 -0.26 0.81 -6.87
N CYS A 272 -1.11 1.66 -7.47
CA CYS A 272 -0.83 3.08 -7.64
C CYS A 272 -0.64 3.80 -6.28
N HIS A 273 -1.56 3.58 -5.33
CA HIS A 273 -1.47 4.18 -3.99
C HIS A 273 -0.29 3.68 -3.16
N TRP A 274 0.18 2.46 -3.39
CA TRP A 274 1.37 1.94 -2.72
C TRP A 274 2.69 2.37 -3.36
N LEU A 275 2.66 3.14 -4.44
CA LEU A 275 3.90 3.57 -5.08
C LEU A 275 4.78 4.40 -4.14
N PRO A 276 6.08 4.11 -4.00
CA PRO A 276 7.00 4.93 -3.22
C PRO A 276 7.09 6.35 -3.81
N GLN A 277 6.67 7.33 -3.03
CA GLN A 277 6.68 8.74 -3.42
C GLN A 277 7.20 9.63 -2.28
N PRO A 278 7.79 10.80 -2.58
CA PRO A 278 8.12 11.81 -1.59
C PRO A 278 6.87 12.28 -0.81
N LYS A 279 7.05 12.69 0.45
CA LYS A 279 5.94 13.14 1.33
C LYS A 279 5.09 14.27 0.74
N ASN A 280 5.68 15.11 -0.10
CA ASN A 280 5.04 16.27 -0.71
C ASN A 280 4.32 15.95 -2.03
N ALA A 281 4.37 14.71 -2.53
CA ALA A 281 3.69 14.32 -3.77
C ALA A 281 2.16 14.37 -3.66
N GLY A 282 1.61 14.25 -2.44
CA GLY A 282 0.16 14.19 -2.21
C GLY A 282 -0.49 12.84 -2.56
N TRP A 283 0.27 11.92 -3.14
CA TRP A 283 -0.14 10.55 -3.45
C TRP A 283 1.01 9.56 -3.23
N GLY A 284 0.72 8.27 -3.35
CA GLY A 284 1.69 7.21 -3.08
C GLY A 284 1.97 7.02 -1.59
N TRP A 285 3.05 6.32 -1.26
CA TRP A 285 3.44 5.98 0.10
C TRP A 285 4.90 6.31 0.37
N PHE A 286 5.14 7.26 1.28
CA PHE A 286 6.48 7.49 1.82
C PHE A 286 6.72 6.61 3.06
N ARG A 287 7.70 5.70 2.99
CA ARG A 287 8.15 4.89 4.15
C ARG A 287 9.63 4.52 4.01
N VAL A 288 10.34 4.50 5.14
CA VAL A 288 11.74 4.04 5.19
C VAL A 288 11.82 2.56 4.78
N GLY A 289 12.72 2.24 3.85
CA GLY A 289 12.85 0.91 3.28
C GLY A 289 11.81 0.56 2.20
N TRP A 290 10.85 1.44 1.94
CA TRP A 290 9.89 1.27 0.86
C TRP A 290 10.45 1.87 -0.43
N SER A 291 11.15 1.03 -1.19
CA SER A 291 11.81 1.40 -2.45
C SER A 291 10.99 0.96 -3.66
N TRP A 292 11.36 1.47 -4.84
CA TRP A 292 10.77 1.02 -6.12
C TRP A 292 10.86 -0.50 -6.29
N MET A 293 11.98 -1.12 -5.89
CA MET A 293 12.18 -2.56 -5.98
C MET A 293 11.25 -3.33 -5.05
N GLU A 294 11.06 -2.86 -3.82
CA GLU A 294 10.14 -3.49 -2.86
C GLU A 294 8.68 -3.37 -3.31
N TRP A 295 8.30 -2.22 -3.86
CA TRP A 295 7.00 -2.06 -4.50
C TRP A 295 6.80 -3.03 -5.67
N TRP A 296 7.81 -3.19 -6.54
CA TRP A 296 7.72 -4.12 -7.67
C TRP A 296 7.52 -5.56 -7.20
N LYS A 297 8.27 -6.02 -6.19
CA LYS A 297 8.09 -7.36 -5.60
C LYS A 297 6.68 -7.59 -5.06
N VAL A 298 6.05 -6.56 -4.49
CA VAL A 298 4.69 -6.64 -3.95
C VAL A 298 3.67 -6.72 -5.08
N THR A 299 3.83 -5.88 -6.10
CA THR A 299 3.04 -5.92 -7.34
C THR A 299 3.14 -7.28 -8.01
N GLU A 300 4.35 -7.83 -8.15
CA GLU A 300 4.57 -9.17 -8.71
C GLU A 300 3.84 -10.24 -7.90
N ARG A 301 3.95 -10.26 -6.56
CA ARG A 301 3.24 -11.24 -5.72
C ARG A 301 1.73 -11.13 -5.84
N LEU A 302 1.18 -9.92 -5.88
CA LEU A 302 -0.26 -9.70 -6.03
C LEU A 302 -0.78 -10.21 -7.38
N LEU A 303 -0.10 -9.85 -8.47
CA LEU A 303 -0.52 -10.21 -9.82
C LEU A 303 -0.25 -11.69 -10.12
N ALA A 304 0.85 -12.24 -9.59
CA ALA A 304 1.18 -13.65 -9.71
C ALA A 304 0.22 -14.53 -8.92
N ALA A 305 -0.59 -14.03 -7.99
CA ALA A 305 -1.62 -14.86 -7.38
C ALA A 305 -2.64 -15.35 -8.42
N ALA A 306 -2.87 -14.60 -9.49
CA ALA A 306 -3.83 -14.91 -10.54
C ALA A 306 -3.25 -15.83 -11.64
N VAL A 307 -2.59 -16.93 -11.28
CA VAL A 307 -1.80 -17.81 -12.20
C VAL A 307 -2.64 -18.53 -13.28
N ALA A 308 -3.97 -18.48 -13.24
CA ALA A 308 -4.78 -19.07 -14.30
C ALA A 308 -4.42 -18.41 -15.65
N LYS A 309 -4.22 -19.20 -16.71
CA LYS A 309 -3.82 -18.70 -18.03
C LYS A 309 -4.70 -17.55 -18.53
N GLU A 310 -6.01 -17.64 -18.27
CA GLU A 310 -7.02 -16.62 -18.59
C GLU A 310 -6.88 -15.33 -17.76
N ALA A 311 -6.35 -15.43 -16.54
CA ALA A 311 -6.14 -14.28 -15.66
C ALA A 311 -4.80 -13.54 -15.92
N SER A 312 -3.93 -14.08 -16.78
CA SER A 312 -2.69 -13.41 -17.17
C SER A 312 -2.94 -12.09 -17.94
N GLU A 313 -3.93 -12.06 -18.82
CA GLU A 313 -4.34 -10.85 -19.54
C GLU A 313 -4.97 -9.82 -18.60
N GLN A 314 -5.74 -10.27 -17.61
CA GLN A 314 -6.34 -9.41 -16.59
C GLN A 314 -5.27 -8.81 -15.66
N ALA A 315 -4.30 -9.62 -15.23
CA ALA A 315 -3.16 -9.16 -14.45
C ALA A 315 -2.34 -8.10 -15.21
N PHE A 316 -2.12 -8.33 -16.51
CA PHE A 316 -1.46 -7.34 -17.35
C PHE A 316 -2.28 -6.05 -17.50
N THR A 317 -3.58 -6.17 -17.72
CA THR A 317 -4.51 -5.03 -17.82
C THR A 317 -4.55 -4.23 -16.51
N CYS A 318 -4.55 -4.92 -15.37
CA CYS A 318 -4.46 -4.32 -14.03
C CYS A 318 -3.18 -3.51 -13.87
N LEU A 319 -2.02 -4.08 -14.25
CA LEU A 319 -0.74 -3.38 -14.21
C LEU A 319 -0.73 -2.16 -15.16
N LYS A 320 -1.21 -2.32 -16.39
CA LYS A 320 -1.34 -1.22 -17.37
C LYS A 320 -2.17 -0.08 -16.78
N SER A 321 -3.32 -0.39 -16.19
CA SER A 321 -4.21 0.58 -15.54
C SER A 321 -3.50 1.33 -14.41
N ALA A 322 -2.79 0.61 -13.52
CA ALA A 322 -2.04 1.23 -12.43
C ALA A 322 -0.95 2.20 -12.94
N LEU A 323 -0.20 1.80 -13.98
CA LEU A 323 0.84 2.64 -14.57
C LEU A 323 0.28 3.90 -15.25
N LEU A 324 -0.87 3.79 -15.92
CA LEU A 324 -1.57 4.94 -16.51
C LEU A 324 -2.05 5.91 -15.42
N GLN A 325 -2.68 5.41 -14.35
CA GLN A 325 -3.09 6.25 -13.21
C GLN A 325 -1.88 6.97 -12.58
N MET A 326 -0.75 6.29 -12.42
CA MET A 326 0.48 6.90 -11.92
C MET A 326 1.02 8.02 -12.83
N GLN A 327 0.84 7.89 -14.16
CA GLN A 327 1.18 8.92 -15.12
C GLN A 327 0.24 10.13 -15.01
N GLU A 328 -1.06 9.91 -14.85
CA GLU A 328 -2.08 10.95 -14.67
C GLU A 328 -1.85 11.77 -13.40
N HIS A 329 -1.40 11.14 -12.31
CA HIS A 329 -1.03 11.83 -11.07
C HIS A 329 0.29 12.64 -11.15
N GLY A 330 0.92 12.74 -12.32
CA GLY A 330 2.07 13.62 -12.56
C GLY A 330 3.39 13.18 -11.91
N GLY A 331 3.42 12.09 -11.14
CA GLY A 331 4.68 11.56 -10.58
C GLY A 331 5.56 10.82 -11.60
N GLY A 332 5.17 10.87 -12.88
CA GLY A 332 5.97 10.36 -13.97
C GLY A 332 7.18 11.21 -14.35
N ALA A 333 7.24 12.49 -14.01
CA ALA A 333 8.34 13.33 -14.46
C ALA A 333 9.73 12.88 -13.92
N GLY A 334 9.77 12.31 -12.71
CA GLY A 334 11.01 11.81 -12.09
C GLY A 334 11.21 10.30 -12.19
N VAL A 335 10.14 9.50 -12.17
CA VAL A 335 10.23 8.03 -12.28
C VAL A 335 10.27 7.59 -13.75
N PHE A 336 9.60 8.32 -14.64
CA PHE A 336 9.53 8.06 -16.08
C PHE A 336 10.31 9.09 -16.89
N LEU A 337 11.51 9.45 -16.41
CA LEU A 337 12.49 10.36 -17.03
C LEU A 337 12.81 10.09 -18.52
N ARG A 338 12.26 9.05 -19.14
CA ARG A 338 12.65 8.60 -20.48
C ARG A 338 11.58 8.52 -21.55
N GLN A 339 10.28 8.60 -21.24
CA GLN A 339 9.17 8.79 -22.20
C GLN A 339 7.83 8.42 -21.56
N PRO A 340 6.70 9.02 -21.99
CA PRO A 340 5.36 8.58 -21.60
C PRO A 340 5.13 7.10 -21.93
N TRP A 341 4.18 6.45 -21.26
CA TRP A 341 3.76 5.10 -21.61
C TRP A 341 2.92 5.15 -22.90
N THR A 342 3.59 5.08 -24.04
CA THR A 342 2.93 4.90 -25.34
C THR A 342 2.35 3.49 -25.43
N GLU A 343 1.32 3.31 -26.25
CA GLU A 343 0.73 1.98 -26.49
C GLU A 343 1.78 0.98 -26.97
N GLU A 344 2.75 1.42 -27.77
CA GLU A 344 3.88 0.61 -28.24
C GLU A 344 4.76 0.09 -27.09
N ARG A 345 5.12 0.98 -26.15
CA ARG A 345 5.95 0.61 -25.01
C ARG A 345 5.23 -0.31 -24.05
N ILE A 346 3.95 -0.04 -23.82
CA ILE A 346 3.07 -0.93 -23.06
C ILE A 346 3.02 -2.29 -23.76
N GLY A 347 2.78 -2.33 -25.08
CA GLY A 347 2.79 -3.53 -25.92
C GLY A 347 4.05 -4.36 -25.72
N LEU A 348 5.23 -3.73 -25.83
CA LEU A 348 6.53 -4.38 -25.61
C LEU A 348 6.66 -4.98 -24.20
N LEU A 349 6.21 -4.26 -23.17
CA LEU A 349 6.23 -4.75 -21.79
C LEU A 349 5.29 -5.95 -21.62
N SER A 350 4.10 -5.90 -22.22
CA SER A 350 3.14 -7.03 -22.25
C SER A 350 3.75 -8.26 -22.86
N SER A 351 4.34 -8.14 -24.06
CA SER A 351 4.96 -9.28 -24.75
C SER A 351 6.08 -9.90 -23.91
N ARG A 352 6.85 -9.08 -23.19
CA ARG A 352 7.92 -9.56 -22.30
C ARG A 352 7.40 -10.23 -21.04
N LEU A 353 6.36 -9.67 -20.41
CA LEU A 353 5.71 -10.27 -19.25
C LEU A 353 5.01 -11.58 -19.60
N LEU A 354 4.30 -11.64 -20.72
CA LEU A 354 3.72 -12.88 -21.24
C LEU A 354 4.81 -13.91 -21.53
N ALA A 355 5.93 -13.51 -22.14
CA ALA A 355 7.06 -14.41 -22.34
C ALA A 355 7.62 -14.95 -21.01
N LEU A 356 7.71 -14.12 -19.97
CA LEU A 356 8.13 -14.52 -18.62
C LEU A 356 7.14 -15.49 -17.95
N LEU A 357 5.84 -15.26 -18.13
CA LEU A 357 4.78 -16.11 -17.56
C LEU A 357 4.62 -17.43 -18.32
N LEU A 358 4.99 -17.48 -19.60
CA LEU A 358 4.92 -18.67 -20.45
C LEU A 358 6.22 -19.48 -20.47
N LEU A 359 7.32 -18.97 -19.93
CA LEU A 359 8.55 -19.73 -19.77
C LEU A 359 8.33 -20.86 -18.74
N PRO A 360 8.66 -22.12 -19.07
CA PRO A 360 8.53 -23.22 -18.13
C PRO A 360 9.39 -22.94 -16.89
N SER A 361 8.77 -23.02 -15.72
CA SER A 361 9.38 -22.74 -14.41
C SER A 361 10.42 -23.80 -14.00
N GLY A 362 11.45 -24.00 -14.81
CA GLY A 362 12.62 -24.77 -14.45
C GLY A 362 13.53 -23.95 -13.52
N PRO A 363 13.89 -24.45 -12.32
CA PRO A 363 14.64 -23.69 -11.32
C PRO A 363 16.01 -23.17 -11.80
N GLY A 364 16.56 -23.71 -12.90
CA GLY A 364 17.83 -23.25 -13.49
C GLY A 364 17.73 -22.29 -14.68
N GLU A 365 16.54 -22.09 -15.28
CA GLU A 365 16.38 -21.25 -16.47
C GLU A 365 15.89 -19.82 -16.14
N ILE A 366 15.26 -19.64 -14.98
CA ILE A 366 14.75 -18.35 -14.51
C ILE A 366 15.89 -17.34 -14.30
N GLU A 367 16.99 -17.76 -13.67
CA GLU A 367 18.16 -16.89 -13.40
C GLU A 367 18.85 -16.43 -14.70
N LYS A 368 19.01 -17.34 -15.67
CA LYS A 368 19.60 -17.02 -16.99
C LYS A 368 18.68 -16.10 -17.80
N SER A 369 17.37 -16.32 -17.74
CA SER A 369 16.37 -15.50 -18.44
C SER A 369 16.26 -14.10 -17.82
N GLN A 370 16.28 -13.98 -16.48
CA GLN A 370 16.33 -12.69 -15.80
C GLN A 370 17.64 -11.92 -16.10
N ALA A 371 18.81 -12.57 -16.08
CA ALA A 371 20.07 -11.92 -16.42
C ALA A 371 20.07 -11.38 -17.87
N GLN A 372 19.55 -12.14 -18.83
CA GLN A 372 19.43 -11.70 -20.22
C GLN A 372 18.43 -10.54 -20.41
N LEU A 373 17.32 -10.54 -19.68
CA LEU A 373 16.30 -9.48 -19.73
C LEU A 373 16.80 -8.16 -19.12
N THR A 374 17.47 -8.23 -17.98
CA THR A 374 18.08 -7.05 -17.33
C THR A 374 19.10 -6.37 -18.24
N THR A 375 19.84 -7.16 -19.02
CA THR A 375 20.83 -6.66 -19.99
C THR A 375 20.16 -6.05 -21.24
N LYS A 376 19.00 -6.59 -21.68
CA LYS A 376 18.23 -6.07 -22.85
C LYS A 376 17.26 -4.94 -22.52
N LEU A 377 17.01 -4.64 -21.24
CA LEU A 377 16.25 -3.45 -20.80
C LEU A 377 17.13 -2.19 -20.73
N LEU A 378 18.46 -2.33 -20.88
CA LEU A 378 19.45 -1.24 -20.80
C LEU A 378 20.43 -1.20 -22.00
N PRO A 379 19.95 -1.07 -23.25
CA PRO A 379 20.75 -0.35 -24.24
C PRO A 379 19.88 0.73 -24.87
N VAL A 380 19.93 1.94 -24.32
CA VAL A 380 19.66 3.14 -25.13
C VAL A 380 21.02 3.73 -25.38
N ASP A 381 21.54 3.41 -26.55
CA ASP A 381 22.71 4.07 -27.12
C ASP A 381 22.39 5.57 -27.23
N LEU A 382 23.06 6.39 -26.42
CA LEU A 382 22.88 7.85 -26.38
C LEU A 382 23.83 8.57 -27.34
N SER A 383 24.58 7.84 -28.18
CA SER A 383 25.60 8.41 -29.06
C SER A 383 25.06 9.07 -30.33
N GLY A 384 23.78 8.89 -30.68
CA GLY A 384 23.23 9.32 -31.97
C GLY A 384 22.57 10.71 -32.04
N ARG A 385 22.72 11.60 -31.04
CA ARG A 385 21.91 12.86 -30.99
C ARG A 385 22.68 14.18 -30.99
N GLU A 386 23.95 14.19 -31.42
CA GLU A 386 24.74 15.43 -31.56
C GLU A 386 24.81 15.99 -32.99
N GLU A 387 24.35 15.28 -34.03
CA GLU A 387 24.48 15.79 -35.42
C GLU A 387 23.32 16.65 -35.94
N GLU A 388 22.14 16.63 -35.31
CA GLU A 388 20.96 17.31 -35.87
C GLU A 388 20.76 18.76 -35.38
N GLN A 389 21.65 19.27 -34.51
CA GLN A 389 21.54 20.63 -33.96
C GLN A 389 22.56 21.63 -34.53
N LYS A 390 23.37 21.21 -35.51
CA LYS A 390 24.30 22.09 -36.25
C LYS A 390 23.80 22.54 -37.63
N ALA A 391 22.63 22.08 -38.08
CA ALA A 391 22.11 22.39 -39.41
C ALA A 391 21.08 23.54 -39.45
N SER A 392 20.75 24.19 -38.33
CA SER A 392 19.69 25.21 -38.28
C SER A 392 20.15 26.63 -37.95
N ASP A 393 21.47 26.89 -37.92
CA ASP A 393 22.01 28.21 -37.55
C ASP A 393 22.88 28.84 -38.65
N SER A 394 22.48 28.64 -39.91
CA SER A 394 23.07 29.35 -41.05
C SER A 394 21.98 29.87 -41.98
N GLY A 395 21.52 31.10 -41.73
CA GLY A 395 20.57 31.73 -42.64
C GLY A 395 19.99 33.06 -42.18
N GLN A 396 20.82 34.04 -41.83
CA GLN A 396 20.37 35.45 -41.85
C GLN A 396 21.55 36.40 -42.07
N SER A 397 21.73 36.83 -43.32
CA SER A 397 22.51 38.02 -43.70
C SER A 397 22.10 38.53 -45.08
N SER A 398 21.87 39.84 -45.17
CA SER A 398 21.74 40.71 -46.36
C SER A 398 20.46 40.54 -47.20
N SER A 399 19.77 41.56 -47.72
CA SER A 399 20.11 42.97 -48.03
C SER A 399 18.77 43.75 -48.04
N ASP A 400 18.64 44.93 -47.44
CA ASP A 400 18.87 46.28 -48.02
C ASP A 400 18.71 46.48 -49.54
N GLU A 401 18.06 47.61 -49.86
CA GLU A 401 17.89 48.33 -51.15
C GLU A 401 16.82 47.86 -52.16
N SER A 402 15.63 48.49 -52.12
CA SER A 402 15.20 49.57 -53.05
C SER A 402 13.74 49.98 -52.80
#